data_AF-A0A957ZKY2-F1
#
_entry.id   AF-A0A957ZKY2-F1
#
_cell.length_a   1.000
_cell.length_b   1.000
_cell.length_c   1.000
_cell.angle_alpha   90.00
_cell.angle_beta   90.00
_cell.angle_gamma   90.00
#
_symmetry.space_group_name_H-M   'P 1'
#
loop_
_entity.id
_entity.type
_entity.pdbx_description
1 polymer ?
#
loop_
_entity_poly.entity_id
_entity_poly.type
_entity_poly.pdbx_seq_one_letter_code
_entity_poly.pdbx_strand_id
1 'polypeptide(L)'
;MIQKNPSSRPGHIRVTFELPSCVWADRIYVAGTFNDWDERAIPLVQGRDGVWRATVDLPAGQRHEFRYLIDGRWQTDYHADGFTDNIYGSHNSMVDLESARTASVADRQPSKVIEAQPHISPHLPYPKEGVVRGINGERSPADMPRMRPRVAAA
;
A
#
# COMPACT_ATOMS: atom_id res chain seq x y z
N MET A 1 -15.58 -11.56 1.90
CA MET A 1 -14.23 -11.96 2.36
C MET A 1 -13.42 -12.32 1.13
N ILE A 2 -12.13 -11.97 1.12
CA ILE A 2 -11.25 -12.25 -0.01
C ILE A 2 -10.03 -13.00 0.52
N GLN A 3 -9.79 -14.20 0.00
CA GLN A 3 -8.62 -15.01 0.34
C GLN A 3 -7.62 -14.97 -0.81
N LYS A 4 -6.33 -14.86 -0.49
CA LYS A 4 -5.23 -14.80 -1.47
C LYS A 4 -4.23 -15.89 -1.13
N ASN A 5 -4.09 -16.86 -2.02
CA ASN A 5 -3.19 -18.00 -1.86
C ASN A 5 -2.24 -18.11 -3.07
N PRO A 6 -1.03 -18.67 -2.93
CA PRO A 6 -0.19 -18.96 -4.08
C PRO A 6 -0.92 -19.82 -5.11
N SER A 7 -0.84 -19.45 -6.39
CA SER A 7 -1.37 -20.27 -7.48
C SER A 7 -0.33 -21.29 -7.92
N SER A 8 -0.79 -22.43 -8.45
CA SER A 8 0.08 -23.35 -9.20
C SER A 8 0.55 -22.76 -10.53
N ARG A 9 -0.12 -21.70 -11.02
CA ARG A 9 0.26 -20.99 -12.23
C ARG A 9 1.38 -19.98 -11.90
N PRO A 10 2.57 -20.09 -12.53
CA PRO A 10 3.68 -19.18 -12.26
C PRO A 10 3.28 -17.71 -12.46
N GLY A 11 3.71 -16.85 -11.51
CA GLY A 11 3.41 -15.43 -11.54
C GLY A 11 1.94 -15.06 -11.27
N HIS A 12 1.12 -15.99 -10.79
CA HIS A 12 -0.27 -15.74 -10.43
C HIS A 12 -0.54 -16.02 -8.95
N ILE A 13 -1.54 -15.34 -8.41
CA ILE A 13 -2.11 -15.58 -7.08
C ILE A 13 -3.53 -16.05 -7.26
N ARG A 14 -3.86 -17.13 -6.57
CA ARG A 14 -5.22 -17.65 -6.49
C ARG A 14 -6.01 -16.79 -5.53
N VAL A 15 -6.98 -16.06 -6.06
CA VAL A 15 -7.88 -15.22 -5.28
C VAL A 15 -9.24 -15.90 -5.20
N THR A 16 -9.71 -16.14 -3.98
CA THR A 16 -11.05 -16.67 -3.70
C THR A 16 -11.91 -15.56 -3.14
N PHE A 17 -12.95 -15.21 -3.89
CA PHE A 17 -14.00 -14.27 -3.51
C PHE A 17 -15.10 -15.03 -2.77
N GLU A 18 -15.46 -14.58 -1.57
CA GLU A 18 -16.47 -15.22 -0.74
C GLU A 18 -17.53 -14.22 -0.27
N LEU A 19 -18.81 -14.58 -0.46
CA LEU A 19 -19.94 -13.86 0.12
C LEU A 19 -20.68 -14.74 1.14
N PRO A 20 -21.12 -14.17 2.27
CA PRO A 20 -21.73 -14.94 3.35
C PRO A 20 -23.06 -15.57 2.93
N SER A 21 -23.45 -16.64 3.63
CA SER A 21 -24.67 -17.38 3.36
C SER A 21 -25.97 -16.60 3.60
N CYS A 22 -25.90 -15.45 4.29
CA CYS A 22 -27.03 -14.55 4.45
C CYS A 22 -27.33 -13.69 3.21
N VAL A 23 -26.48 -13.73 2.17
CA VAL A 23 -26.79 -13.08 0.89
C VAL A 23 -27.88 -13.87 0.19
N TRP A 24 -29.05 -13.25 0.11
CA TRP A 24 -30.17 -13.77 -0.67
C TRP A 24 -30.01 -13.34 -2.13
N ALA A 25 -29.67 -14.30 -2.99
CA ALA A 25 -29.57 -14.08 -4.43
C ALA A 25 -29.80 -15.37 -5.22
N ASP A 26 -30.31 -15.26 -6.43
CA ASP A 26 -30.41 -16.40 -7.36
C ASP A 26 -29.09 -16.59 -8.13
N ARG A 27 -28.45 -15.49 -8.52
CA ARG A 27 -27.21 -15.49 -9.29
C ARG A 27 -26.28 -14.39 -8.81
N ILE A 28 -25.02 -14.78 -8.61
CA ILE A 28 -23.96 -13.84 -8.30
C ILE A 28 -22.81 -14.05 -9.28
N TYR A 29 -22.31 -12.96 -9.83
CA TYR A 29 -21.11 -12.95 -10.66
C TYR A 29 -20.08 -11.99 -10.07
N VAL A 30 -18.81 -12.25 -10.37
CA VAL A 30 -17.73 -11.28 -10.15
C VAL A 30 -17.24 -10.79 -11.51
N ALA A 31 -17.15 -9.47 -11.64
CA ALA A 31 -16.61 -8.83 -12.83
C ALA A 31 -15.56 -7.80 -12.42
N GLY A 32 -14.52 -7.64 -13.23
CA GLY A 32 -13.39 -6.80 -12.92
C GLY A 32 -12.42 -6.66 -14.09
N THR A 33 -11.29 -5.99 -13.84
CA THR A 33 -10.27 -5.74 -14.87
C THR A 33 -9.66 -7.02 -15.43
N PHE A 34 -9.74 -8.14 -14.71
CA PHE A 34 -9.17 -9.43 -15.12
C PHE A 34 -10.07 -10.23 -16.08
N ASN A 35 -11.33 -9.83 -16.26
CA ASN A 35 -12.25 -10.44 -17.22
C ASN A 35 -12.94 -9.38 -18.09
N ASP A 36 -12.27 -8.24 -18.30
CA ASP A 36 -12.78 -7.13 -19.11
C ASP A 36 -14.17 -6.63 -18.68
N TRP A 37 -14.47 -6.72 -17.38
CA TRP A 37 -15.77 -6.40 -16.78
C TRP A 37 -16.95 -7.21 -17.36
N ASP A 38 -16.71 -8.40 -17.90
CA ASP A 38 -17.79 -9.30 -18.33
C ASP A 38 -18.62 -9.77 -17.13
N GLU A 39 -19.87 -9.29 -17.10
CA GLU A 39 -20.87 -9.53 -16.07
C GLU A 39 -21.27 -11.00 -15.88
N ARG A 40 -20.97 -11.88 -16.84
CA ARG A 40 -21.45 -13.27 -16.87
C ARG A 40 -20.33 -14.30 -16.95
N ALA A 41 -19.09 -13.88 -17.15
CA ALA A 41 -17.96 -14.78 -17.32
C ALA A 41 -17.63 -15.61 -16.07
N ILE A 42 -17.78 -15.04 -14.86
CA ILE A 42 -17.34 -15.70 -13.61
C ILE A 42 -18.48 -15.75 -12.58
N PRO A 43 -19.30 -16.82 -12.57
CA PRO A 43 -20.31 -17.02 -11.54
C PRO A 43 -19.68 -17.43 -10.20
N LEU A 44 -20.27 -16.97 -9.09
CA LEU A 44 -20.04 -17.54 -7.78
C LEU A 44 -20.96 -18.75 -7.61
N VAL A 45 -20.43 -19.81 -7.01
CA VAL A 45 -21.16 -21.04 -6.71
C VAL A 45 -21.46 -21.11 -5.22
N GLN A 46 -22.71 -21.38 -4.88
CA GLN A 46 -23.11 -21.59 -3.50
C GLN A 46 -22.66 -22.98 -3.02
N GLY A 47 -21.87 -23.00 -1.94
CA GLY A 47 -21.47 -24.23 -1.27
C GLY A 47 -22.61 -24.85 -0.45
N ARG A 48 -22.39 -26.06 0.05
CA ARG A 48 -23.35 -26.75 0.96
C ARG A 48 -23.56 -26.02 2.28
N ASP A 49 -22.60 -25.20 2.67
CA ASP A 49 -22.63 -24.30 3.83
C ASP A 49 -23.39 -22.99 3.54
N GLY A 50 -23.92 -22.82 2.33
CA GLY A 50 -24.63 -21.63 1.88
C GLY A 50 -23.73 -20.47 1.45
N VAL A 51 -22.41 -20.59 1.63
CA VAL A 51 -21.45 -19.53 1.28
C VAL A 51 -21.19 -19.54 -0.22
N TRP A 52 -21.22 -18.37 -0.84
CA TRP A 52 -20.96 -18.20 -2.26
C TRP A 52 -19.48 -18.00 -2.51
N ARG A 53 -18.91 -18.71 -3.50
CA ARG A 53 -17.48 -18.65 -3.81
C ARG A 53 -17.18 -18.60 -5.30
N ALA A 54 -16.20 -17.79 -5.68
CA ALA A 54 -15.53 -17.86 -6.97
C ALA A 54 -14.02 -17.82 -6.76
N THR A 55 -13.27 -18.60 -7.53
CA THR A 55 -11.80 -18.64 -7.43
C THR A 55 -11.20 -18.32 -8.78
N VAL A 56 -10.29 -17.35 -8.82
CA VAL A 56 -9.65 -16.85 -10.04
C VAL A 56 -8.15 -16.75 -9.81
N ASP A 57 -7.35 -17.21 -10.77
CA ASP A 57 -5.90 -17.01 -10.74
C ASP A 57 -5.57 -15.67 -11.41
N LEU A 58 -5.12 -14.69 -10.63
CA LEU A 58 -4.84 -13.33 -11.07
C LEU A 58 -3.33 -13.07 -11.18
N PRO A 59 -2.86 -12.28 -12.16
CA PRO A 59 -1.46 -11.87 -12.23
C PRO A 59 -0.99 -11.19 -10.94
N ALA A 60 0.15 -11.64 -10.41
CA ALA A 60 0.79 -11.07 -9.23
C ALA A 60 1.51 -9.75 -9.58
N GLY A 61 1.73 -8.91 -8.57
CA GLY A 61 2.54 -7.69 -8.73
C GLY A 61 1.76 -6.48 -9.24
N GLN A 62 0.43 -6.55 -9.28
CA GLN A 62 -0.44 -5.44 -9.70
C GLN A 62 -1.74 -5.42 -8.90
N ARG A 63 -2.47 -4.31 -8.98
CA ARG A 63 -3.81 -4.16 -8.43
C ARG A 63 -4.85 -4.52 -9.47
N HIS A 64 -5.98 -5.06 -9.02
CA HIS A 64 -7.13 -5.39 -9.86
C HIS A 64 -8.38 -4.76 -9.27
N GLU A 65 -9.24 -4.25 -10.13
CA GLU A 65 -10.55 -3.73 -9.72
C GLU A 65 -11.63 -4.77 -10.01
N PHE A 66 -12.66 -4.80 -9.17
CA PHE A 66 -13.79 -5.71 -9.33
C PHE A 66 -15.06 -5.20 -8.64
N ARG A 67 -16.20 -5.80 -8.99
CA ARG A 67 -17.50 -5.68 -8.31
C ARG A 67 -18.26 -6.99 -8.42
N TYR A 68 -19.21 -7.19 -7.51
CA TYR A 68 -20.18 -8.28 -7.62
C TYR A 68 -21.43 -7.81 -8.34
N LEU A 69 -21.96 -8.65 -9.23
CA LEU A 69 -23.27 -8.48 -9.82
C LEU A 69 -24.22 -9.50 -9.17
N ILE A 70 -25.04 -9.01 -8.23
CA ILE A 70 -25.99 -9.82 -7.45
C ILE A 70 -27.38 -9.58 -8.02
N ASP A 71 -27.96 -10.57 -8.71
CA ASP A 71 -29.26 -10.46 -9.39
C ASP A 71 -29.42 -9.17 -10.22
N GLY A 72 -28.36 -8.80 -10.95
CA GLY A 72 -28.32 -7.62 -11.80
C GLY A 72 -28.01 -6.31 -11.08
N ARG A 73 -27.68 -6.34 -9.78
CA ARG A 73 -27.30 -5.16 -8.98
C ARG A 73 -25.82 -5.17 -8.66
N TRP A 74 -25.16 -4.06 -8.95
CA TRP A 74 -23.73 -3.90 -8.71
C TRP A 74 -23.40 -3.57 -7.26
N GLN A 75 -22.67 -4.45 -6.59
CA GLN A 75 -22.25 -4.31 -5.20
C GLN A 75 -20.73 -4.30 -5.07
N THR A 76 -20.23 -3.47 -4.16
CA THR A 76 -18.83 -3.47 -3.74
C THR A 76 -18.63 -4.40 -2.54
N ASP A 77 -17.41 -4.89 -2.36
CA ASP A 77 -16.99 -5.66 -1.20
C ASP A 77 -16.34 -4.75 -0.15
N TYR A 78 -16.88 -4.74 1.07
CA TYR A 78 -16.29 -4.04 2.22
C TYR A 78 -15.03 -4.72 2.78
N HIS A 79 -14.79 -5.98 2.40
CA HIS A 79 -13.57 -6.72 2.72
C HIS A 79 -12.49 -6.60 1.62
N ALA A 80 -12.69 -5.73 0.63
CA ALA A 80 -11.66 -5.41 -0.36
C ALA A 80 -10.46 -4.72 0.29
N ASP A 81 -9.30 -4.77 -0.38
CA ASP A 81 -8.10 -4.08 0.11
C ASP A 81 -8.21 -2.56 -0.04
N GLY A 82 -9.18 -2.09 -0.84
CA GLY A 82 -9.50 -0.68 -1.00
C GLY A 82 -10.60 -0.46 -2.03
N PHE A 83 -10.78 0.81 -2.40
CA PHE A 83 -11.76 1.25 -3.37
C PHE A 83 -11.14 2.23 -4.36
N THR A 84 -11.59 2.16 -5.60
CA THR A 84 -11.23 3.12 -6.66
C THR A 84 -12.48 3.85 -7.11
N ASP A 85 -12.40 5.17 -7.30
CA ASP A 85 -13.47 5.97 -7.88
C ASP A 85 -13.69 5.56 -9.34
N ASN A 86 -14.94 5.35 -9.74
CA ASN A 86 -15.28 5.14 -11.14
C ASN A 86 -15.93 6.37 -11.76
N ILE A 87 -15.95 6.39 -13.09
CA ILE A 87 -16.49 7.50 -13.89
C ILE A 87 -18.01 7.74 -13.72
N TYR A 88 -18.71 6.83 -13.04
CA TYR A 88 -20.16 6.86 -12.83
C TYR A 88 -20.51 7.39 -11.43
N GLY A 89 -19.55 7.95 -10.69
CA GLY A 89 -19.78 8.48 -9.34
C GLY A 89 -20.01 7.40 -8.28
N SER A 90 -19.58 6.17 -8.56
CA SER A 90 -19.59 5.05 -7.64
C SER A 90 -18.15 4.54 -7.44
N HIS A 91 -17.97 3.51 -6.63
CA HIS A 91 -16.66 2.92 -6.37
C HIS A 91 -16.59 1.49 -6.90
N ASN A 92 -15.40 1.10 -7.34
CA ASN A 92 -15.04 -0.28 -7.59
C ASN A 92 -14.25 -0.81 -6.38
N SER A 93 -14.41 -2.09 -6.06
CA SER A 93 -13.57 -2.74 -5.07
C SER A 93 -12.21 -3.07 -5.66
N MET A 94 -11.17 -3.05 -4.82
CA MET A 94 -9.79 -3.28 -5.26
C MET A 94 -9.19 -4.51 -4.55
N VAL A 95 -8.50 -5.35 -5.31
CA VAL A 95 -7.60 -6.39 -4.80
C VAL A 95 -6.16 -5.97 -5.06
N ASP A 96 -5.37 -5.82 -4.01
CA ASP A 96 -3.93 -5.53 -4.10
C ASP A 96 -3.11 -6.83 -4.07
N LEU A 97 -2.42 -7.11 -5.18
CA LEU A 97 -1.49 -8.24 -5.32
C LEU A 97 -0.04 -7.78 -5.53
N GLU A 98 0.30 -6.52 -5.29
CA GLU A 98 1.64 -5.95 -5.51
C GLU A 98 2.69 -6.65 -4.64
N SER A 99 2.39 -6.87 -3.36
CA SER A 99 3.32 -7.50 -2.40
C SER A 99 3.56 -8.99 -2.68
N ALA A 100 2.69 -9.64 -3.46
CA ALA A 100 2.80 -11.07 -3.76
C ALA A 100 3.91 -11.40 -4.78
N ARG A 101 4.46 -10.38 -5.46
CA ARG A 101 5.60 -10.53 -6.37
C ARG A 101 6.89 -10.94 -5.64
N THR A 102 7.05 -10.50 -4.39
CA THR A 102 8.28 -10.69 -3.61
C THR A 102 8.47 -12.13 -3.13
N ALA A 103 7.37 -12.87 -2.93
CA ALA A 103 7.43 -14.26 -2.46
C ALA A 103 7.96 -15.25 -3.50
N SER A 104 7.89 -14.91 -4.80
CA SER A 104 8.35 -15.79 -5.89
C SER A 104 9.83 -15.62 -6.24
N VAL A 105 10.51 -14.57 -5.74
CA VAL A 105 11.90 -14.23 -6.13
C VAL A 105 12.90 -14.45 -4.99
N ALA A 106 12.43 -14.73 -3.77
CA ALA A 106 13.28 -14.83 -2.58
C ALA A 106 14.11 -16.13 -2.46
N ASP A 107 14.02 -17.09 -3.38
CA ASP A 107 14.78 -18.37 -3.32
C ASP A 107 16.10 -18.37 -4.13
N ARG A 108 16.69 -17.18 -4.31
CA ARG A 108 18.09 -17.04 -4.75
C ARG A 108 18.84 -16.11 -3.80
N GLN A 109 19.15 -16.63 -2.62
CA GLN A 109 20.15 -16.03 -1.74
C GLN A 109 21.51 -16.67 -2.04
N PRO A 110 22.50 -15.95 -2.58
CA PRO A 110 23.87 -16.19 -2.20
C PRO A 110 24.15 -15.40 -0.92
N SER A 111 24.49 -16.16 0.11
CA SER A 111 24.94 -15.75 1.44
C SER A 111 25.95 -14.61 1.35
N LYS A 112 25.69 -13.48 2.04
CA LYS A 112 26.77 -12.55 2.41
C LYS A 112 27.17 -12.84 3.86
N VAL A 113 28.30 -13.52 3.96
CA VAL A 113 29.09 -13.78 5.16
C VAL A 113 29.22 -12.47 5.95
N ILE A 114 28.83 -12.50 7.23
CA ILE A 114 29.18 -11.47 8.19
C ILE A 114 30.64 -11.71 8.54
N GLU A 115 31.54 -10.97 7.88
CA GLU A 115 32.94 -10.86 8.29
C GLU A 115 33.16 -9.44 8.83
N ALA A 116 33.35 -9.38 10.15
CA ALA A 116 33.70 -8.17 10.88
C ALA A 116 35.19 -7.84 10.68
N GLN A 117 35.56 -6.56 10.48
CA GLN A 117 36.85 -5.93 10.85
C GLN A 117 36.98 -4.48 10.30
N PRO A 118 37.96 -3.66 10.73
CA PRO A 118 37.89 -2.76 11.89
C PRO A 118 37.97 -1.26 11.48
N HIS A 119 37.63 -0.37 12.40
CA HIS A 119 37.73 1.08 12.24
C HIS A 119 39.18 1.56 12.34
N ILE A 120 39.79 2.07 11.27
CA ILE A 120 41.04 2.85 11.35
C ILE A 120 41.02 3.96 10.29
N SER A 121 40.98 5.22 10.77
CA SER A 121 41.18 6.44 9.98
C SER A 121 42.67 6.68 9.70
N PRO A 122 43.03 7.36 8.60
CA PRO A 122 44.27 8.13 8.52
C PRO A 122 44.02 9.65 8.37
N HIS A 123 45.06 10.43 8.70
CA HIS A 123 45.03 11.80 9.22
C HIS A 123 45.97 12.74 8.41
N LEU A 124 45.48 13.96 8.09
CA LEU A 124 46.16 15.28 7.87
C LEU A 124 47.08 15.54 6.64
N PRO A 125 47.54 16.81 6.30
CA PRO A 125 47.70 18.03 7.15
C PRO A 125 47.43 19.49 6.63
N TYR A 126 47.26 20.41 7.62
CA TYR A 126 47.67 21.86 7.81
C TYR A 126 47.16 23.01 6.88
N PRO A 127 47.33 24.34 7.21
CA PRO A 127 47.91 25.05 8.40
C PRO A 127 47.03 26.15 9.09
N LYS A 128 46.96 26.28 10.44
CA LYS A 128 47.69 27.08 11.49
C LYS A 128 47.70 28.62 11.43
N GLU A 129 47.23 29.22 12.55
CA GLU A 129 47.66 30.43 13.31
C GLU A 129 46.41 31.12 13.92
N GLY A 130 46.31 31.55 15.17
CA GLY A 130 47.15 31.57 16.37
C GLY A 130 46.52 32.54 17.38
N VAL A 131 46.66 32.27 18.70
CA VAL A 131 46.77 33.27 19.80
C VAL A 131 45.46 34.00 20.22
N VAL A 132 45.06 34.24 21.48
CA VAL A 132 45.41 33.88 22.88
C VAL A 132 44.24 34.29 23.80
N ARG A 133 44.10 33.60 24.94
CA ARG A 133 43.70 34.03 26.31
C ARG A 133 42.64 35.15 26.51
N GLY A 134 41.54 34.76 27.18
CA GLY A 134 41.29 35.16 28.59
C GLY A 134 40.41 36.37 28.90
N ILE A 135 39.68 36.21 30.01
CA ILE A 135 39.17 37.19 31.01
C ILE A 135 37.87 37.98 30.77
N ASN A 136 36.94 37.76 31.72
CA ASN A 136 35.96 38.65 32.36
C ASN A 136 35.56 39.99 31.73
N GLY A 137 34.22 40.20 31.70
CA GLY A 137 33.55 41.25 32.48
C GLY A 137 33.62 42.70 32.00
N GLU A 138 32.42 43.27 31.82
CA GLU A 138 32.01 44.68 32.01
C GLU A 138 31.41 45.43 30.79
N ARG A 139 30.14 45.85 31.00
CA ARG A 139 29.41 47.10 30.62
C ARG A 139 29.43 47.58 29.14
N SER A 140 28.27 47.66 28.44
CA SER A 140 27.23 48.74 28.44
C SER A 140 27.58 49.94 27.51
N PRO A 141 26.67 50.84 27.06
CA PRO A 141 25.30 50.76 26.48
C PRO A 141 25.15 51.52 25.12
N ALA A 142 23.91 51.54 24.58
CA ALA A 142 23.29 52.60 23.73
C ALA A 142 23.60 52.70 22.21
N ASP A 143 22.62 52.34 21.37
CA ASP A 143 21.94 53.19 20.34
C ASP A 143 20.89 52.33 19.60
N MET A 144 19.61 52.27 20.03
CA MET A 144 18.42 52.99 19.48
C MET A 144 17.98 52.58 18.04
N PRO A 145 16.73 52.79 17.58
CA PRO A 145 15.43 52.85 18.27
C PRO A 145 14.22 52.13 17.56
N ARG A 146 13.23 51.78 18.39
CA ARG A 146 11.74 51.90 18.28
C ARG A 146 10.88 51.06 17.30
N MET A 147 9.89 50.44 17.95
CA MET A 147 8.64 49.86 17.44
C MET A 147 7.73 50.82 16.65
N ARG A 148 6.86 50.24 15.80
CA ARG A 148 5.43 50.60 15.74
C ARG A 148 4.55 49.33 15.79
N PRO A 149 3.35 49.39 16.41
CA PRO A 149 2.53 48.20 16.69
C PRO A 149 1.53 47.85 15.57
N ARG A 150 1.08 46.59 15.57
CA ARG A 150 -0.04 46.05 14.77
C ARG A 150 -1.36 46.69 15.20
N VAL A 151 -2.14 47.15 14.23
CA VAL A 151 -3.55 47.53 14.38
C VAL A 151 -4.40 46.27 14.45
N ALA A 152 -5.28 46.19 15.46
CA ALA A 152 -6.35 45.21 15.56
C ALA A 152 -7.65 45.81 14.99
N ALA A 153 -8.40 44.97 14.29
CA ALA A 153 -9.71 45.27 13.73
C ALA A 153 -10.81 45.21 14.81
N ALA A 154 -11.81 46.05 14.63
CA ALA A 154 -13.19 45.88 15.09
C ALA A 154 -14.09 46.36 13.95
#